data_AF-A0A0G1MRI1-F1
#
_entry.id   AF-A0A0G1MRI1-F1
#
_cell.length_a   1.000
_cell.length_b   1.000
_cell.length_c   1.000
_cell.angle_alpha   90.00
_cell.angle_beta   90.00
_cell.angle_gamma   90.00
#
_symmetry.space_group_name_H-M   'P 1'
#
loop_
_entity.id
_entity.type
_entity.pdbx_description
1 polymer ?
#
loop_
_entity_poly.entity_id
_entity_poly.type
_entity_poly.pdbx_seq_one_letter_code
_entity_poly.pdbx_strand_id
1 'polypeptide(L)' 'MKTILVDAVNAFVIESEGSFKIFKEMHDLLETFPNRKIILTGANDEQFKQFGLNTMPYEVFT' A
#
# COMPACT_ATOMS: atom_id res chain seq x y z
N MET A 1 10.16 14.80 -13.00
CA MET A 1 10.17 13.78 -11.93
C MET A 1 8.96 12.88 -12.16
N LYS A 2 9.12 11.55 -12.16
CA LYS A 2 7.99 10.61 -12.33
C LYS A 2 7.58 10.04 -10.98
N THR A 3 6.30 9.80 -10.77
CA THR A 3 5.73 9.19 -9.55
C THR A 3 5.16 7.83 -9.88
N ILE A 4 5.29 6.88 -8.97
CA ILE A 4 4.65 5.56 -9.05
C ILE A 4 3.39 5.61 -8.18
N LEU A 5 2.25 5.38 -8.80
CA LEU A 5 0.99 5.19 -8.10
C LEU A 5 0.80 3.70 -7.86
N VAL A 6 0.51 3.34 -6.62
CA VAL A 6 0.41 1.95 -6.17
C VAL A 6 -0.99 1.75 -5.63
N ASP A 7 -1.70 0.76 -6.15
CA ASP A 7 -2.99 0.37 -5.58
C ASP A 7 -2.79 -0.27 -4.20
N ALA A 8 -3.70 -0.01 -3.27
CA ALA A 8 -3.59 -0.47 -1.90
C ALA A 8 -3.95 -1.96 -1.77
N VAL A 9 -5.25 -2.26 -1.72
CA VAL A 9 -5.78 -3.53 -1.23
C VAL A 9 -5.80 -4.56 -2.36
N ASN A 10 -5.33 -5.77 -2.09
CA ASN A 10 -5.11 -6.84 -3.07
C ASN A 10 -3.98 -6.56 -4.09
N ALA A 11 -3.19 -5.51 -3.85
CA ALA A 11 -2.00 -5.18 -4.63
C ALA A 11 -0.78 -4.98 -3.71
N PHE A 12 -0.68 -3.86 -3.02
CA PHE A 12 0.42 -3.58 -2.08
C PHE A 12 0.21 -4.19 -0.70
N VAL A 13 -1.05 -4.28 -0.27
CA VAL A 13 -1.48 -4.93 0.96
C VAL A 13 -2.33 -6.14 0.60
N ILE A 14 -1.92 -7.32 1.05
CA ILE A 14 -2.57 -8.60 0.76
C ILE A 14 -3.06 -9.26 2.04
N GLU A 15 -4.14 -10.02 1.94
CA GLU A 15 -4.65 -10.83 3.05
C GLU A 15 -3.79 -12.10 3.20
N SER A 16 -3.37 -12.38 4.43
CA SER A 16 -2.60 -13.55 4.84
C SER A 16 -3.03 -13.97 6.23
N GLU A 17 -3.52 -15.21 6.35
CA GLU A 17 -3.94 -15.81 7.63
C GLU A 17 -4.99 -14.96 8.40
N GLY A 18 -5.93 -14.34 7.67
CA GLY A 18 -6.97 -13.49 8.25
C GLY A 18 -6.50 -12.10 8.69
N SER A 19 -5.31 -11.68 8.26
CA SER A 19 -4.74 -10.35 8.53
C SER A 19 -4.21 -9.72 7.25
N PHE A 20 -4.25 -8.40 7.16
CA PHE A 20 -3.71 -7.65 6.02
C PHE A 20 -2.24 -7.28 6.29
N LYS A 21 -1.35 -7.61 5.35
CA LYS A 21 0.09 -7.38 5.46
C LYS A 21 0.63 -6.78 4.16
N ILE A 22 1.72 -6.03 4.26
CA ILE A 22 2.44 -5.53 3.08
C ILE A 22 2.95 -6.73 2.27
N PHE A 23 2.72 -6.70 0.96
CA PHE A 23 3.30 -7.67 0.05
C PHE A 23 4.79 -7.37 -0.13
N LYS A 24 5.63 -8.14 0.58
CA LYS A 24 7.06 -7.85 0.74
C LYS A 24 7.80 -7.78 -0.60
N GLU A 25 7.51 -8.68 -1.53
CA GLU A 25 8.17 -8.75 -2.84
C GLU A 25 7.90 -7.49 -3.67
N MET A 26 6.68 -6.95 -3.61
CA MET A 26 6.35 -5.68 -4.26
C MET A 26 7.05 -4.50 -3.58
N HIS A 27 7.05 -4.47 -2.24
CA HIS A 27 7.76 -3.44 -1.50
C HIS A 27 9.26 -3.41 -1.82
N ASP A 28 9.93 -4.57 -1.76
CA ASP A 28 11.36 -4.69 -2.08
C ASP A 28 11.66 -4.23 -3.51
N LEU A 29 10.79 -4.55 -4.48
CA LEU A 29 10.90 -4.07 -5.85
C LEU A 29 10.74 -2.54 -5.94
N LEU A 30 9.74 -1.97 -5.28
CA LEU A 30 9.49 -0.52 -5.29
C LEU A 30 10.67 0.26 -4.72
N GLU A 31 11.34 -0.26 -3.70
CA GLU A 31 12.54 0.35 -3.12
C GLU A 31 13.74 0.43 -4.09
N THR A 32 13.75 -0.37 -5.16
CA THR A 32 14.78 -0.25 -6.22
C THR A 32 14.60 0.99 -7.11
N PHE A 33 13.41 1.61 -7.10
CA PHE A 33 13.12 2.80 -7.88
C PHE A 33 13.33 4.06 -7.02
N PRO A 34 14.11 5.06 -7.48
CA PRO A 34 14.30 6.31 -6.75
C PRO A 34 13.05 7.22 -6.79
N ASN A 35 12.03 6.82 -7.54
CA ASN A 35 10.79 7.55 -7.71
C ASN A 35 10.02 7.61 -6.38
N ARG A 36 9.25 8.69 -6.20
CA ARG A 36 8.26 8.80 -5.13
C ARG A 36 7.15 7.77 -5.37
N LYS A 37 6.70 7.10 -4.31
CA LYS A 37 5.55 6.18 -4.30
C LYS A 37 4.41 6.85 -3.56
N ILE A 38 3.20 6.66 -4.08
CA ILE A 38 1.97 7.07 -3.43
C ILE A 38 1.00 5.90 -3.51
N ILE A 39 0.43 5.53 -2.38
CA ILE A 39 -0.61 4.51 -2.32
C ILE A 39 -1.96 5.18 -2.55
N LEU A 40 -2.77 4.61 -3.44
CA LEU A 40 -4.15 5.04 -3.70
C LEU A 40 -5.09 3.95 -3.21
N THR A 41 -6.18 4.37 -2.56
CA THR A 41 -7.18 3.43 -2.04
C THR A 41 -8.58 3.99 -2.21
N GLY A 42 -9.56 3.12 -2.44
CA GLY A 42 -10.98 3.45 -2.32
C GLY A 42 -11.58 3.03 -0.97
N ALA A 43 -10.72 2.69 0.01
CA ALA A 43 -11.16 2.23 1.32
C ALA A 43 -11.88 3.34 2.10
N ASN A 44 -13.03 3.00 2.67
CA ASN A 44 -13.70 3.86 3.65
C ASN A 44 -12.97 3.84 5.01
N ASP A 45 -13.43 4.65 5.97
CA ASP A 45 -12.78 4.79 7.29
C ASP A 45 -12.65 3.47 8.08
N GLU A 46 -13.62 2.56 7.94
CA GLU A 46 -13.59 1.25 8.61
C GLU A 46 -12.55 0.33 7.96
N GLN A 47 -12.58 0.27 6.62
CA GLN A 47 -11.66 -0.48 5.80
C GLN A 47 -10.22 0.04 5.95
N PHE A 48 -10.03 1.34 6.10
CA PHE A 48 -8.72 1.96 6.30
C PHE A 48 -8.01 1.39 7.54
N LYS A 49 -8.78 1.17 8.62
CA LYS A 49 -8.30 0.52 9.84
C LYS A 49 -8.13 -0.98 9.67
N GLN A 50 -9.12 -1.66 9.06
CA GLN A 50 -9.09 -3.11 8.82
C GLN A 50 -7.85 -3.53 8.01
N PHE A 51 -7.50 -2.76 6.99
CA PHE A 51 -6.38 -3.04 6.10
C PHE A 51 -5.04 -2.49 6.60
N GLY A 52 -5.01 -1.81 7.76
CA GLY A 52 -3.80 -1.24 8.34
C GLY A 52 -3.18 -0.11 7.51
N LEU A 53 -3.98 0.65 6.76
CA LEU A 53 -3.47 1.67 5.84
C LEU A 53 -2.83 2.88 6.56
N ASN A 54 -3.10 3.03 7.85
CA ASN A 54 -2.50 4.07 8.70
C ASN A 54 -1.02 3.82 9.05
N THR A 55 -0.49 2.63 8.76
CA THR A 55 0.91 2.27 9.04
C THR A 55 1.73 2.02 7.77
N MET A 56 1.28 2.53 6.63
CA MET A 56 1.95 2.32 5.35
C MET A 56 3.29 3.07 5.27
N PRO A 57 4.29 2.52 4.56
CA PRO A 57 5.60 3.16 4.38
C PRO A 57 5.56 4.34 3.41
N TYR A 58 4.48 4.45 2.63
CA TYR A 58 4.25 5.52 1.65
C TYR A 58 3.01 6.32 2.03
N GLU A 59 2.94 7.54 1.52
CA GLU A 59 1.76 8.39 1.66
C GLU A 59 0.53 7.72 1.02
N VAL A 60 -0.60 7.78 1.72
CA VAL A 60 -1.86 7.17 1.28
C VAL A 60 -2.87 8.27 0.96
N PHE A 61 -3.50 8.18 -0.20
CA PHE A 61 -4.64 9.03 -0.59
C PHE A 61 -5.90 8.19 -0.80
N THR A 62 -7.03 8.73 -0.36
CA THR A 62 -8.37 8.14 -0.41
C THR A 62 -9.27 8.93 -1.36
#